data_AF-A0A7W0FCL2-F1
#
_entry.id   AF-A0A7W0FCL2-F1
#
_cell.length_a   1.000
_cell.length_b   1.000
_cell.length_c   1.000
_cell.angle_alpha   90.00
_cell.angle_beta   90.00
_cell.angle_gamma   90.00
#
_symmetry.space_group_name_H-M   'P 1'
#
loop_
_entity.id
_entity.type
_entity.pdbx_description
1 polymer ?
#
loop_
_entity_poly.entity_id
_entity_poly.type
_entity_poly.pdbx_seq_one_letter_code
_entity_poly.pdbx_strand_id
1 'polypeptide(L)' 'MDIISLPVEIDMKKIDGRYRLVMIASQRAKELSVGVKPKIQTKSKKVTAIAIEEAALGKLEFLVGEEAIKAKEEAK' A
#
# COMPACT_ATOMS: atom_id res chain seq x y z
N MET A 1 -15.77 -23.95 8.50
CA MET A 1 -15.91 -22.49 8.37
C MET A 1 -15.21 -22.12 7.08
N ASP A 2 -15.95 -22.04 5.97
CA ASP A 2 -15.38 -21.61 4.71
C ASP A 2 -14.95 -20.15 4.84
N ILE A 3 -13.65 -19.90 4.65
CA ILE A 3 -13.09 -18.55 4.69
C ILE A 3 -13.49 -17.90 3.38
N ILE A 4 -14.63 -17.19 3.39
CA ILE A 4 -15.05 -16.35 2.28
C ILE A 4 -14.24 -15.06 2.35
N SER A 5 -12.98 -15.09 1.90
CA SER A 5 -12.26 -13.85 1.63
C SER A 5 -12.78 -13.29 0.31
N LEU A 6 -13.54 -12.19 0.35
CA LEU A 6 -13.67 -11.40 -0.88
C LEU A 6 -12.24 -11.02 -1.30
N PRO A 7 -11.81 -11.37 -2.53
CA PRO A 7 -10.51 -10.98 -3.01
C PRO A 7 -10.43 -9.46 -2.98
N VAL A 8 -9.26 -8.94 -2.56
CA VAL A 8 -9.00 -7.51 -2.62
C VAL A 8 -9.10 -7.10 -4.09
N GLU A 9 -10.10 -6.27 -4.42
CA GLU A 9 -10.27 -5.75 -5.76
C GLU A 9 -9.20 -4.69 -6.00
N ILE A 10 -8.37 -4.92 -7.03
CA ILE A 10 -7.26 -4.04 -7.38
C ILE A 10 -7.64 -3.34 -8.67
N ASP A 11 -7.60 -2.01 -8.66
CA ASP A 11 -7.72 -1.24 -9.89
C ASP A 11 -6.40 -1.32 -10.67
N MET A 12 -6.41 -2.10 -11.76
CA MET A 12 -5.25 -2.29 -12.64
C MET A 12 -4.81 -1.01 -13.36
N LYS A 13 -5.62 0.06 -13.38
CA LYS A 13 -5.17 1.36 -13.91
C LYS A 13 -4.24 2.09 -12.96
N LYS A 14 -4.35 1.82 -11.66
CA LYS A 14 -3.52 2.47 -10.63
C LYS A 14 -2.32 1.64 -10.25
N ILE A 15 -2.41 0.31 -10.31
CA ILE A 15 -1.31 -0.58 -9.94
C ILE A 15 -1.10 -1.63 -11.03
N ASP A 16 0.10 -1.60 -11.63
CA ASP A 16 0.54 -2.46 -12.74
C ASP A 16 0.60 -3.97 -12.40
N GLY A 17 0.29 -4.38 -11.16
CA GLY A 17 0.18 -5.79 -10.81
C GLY A 17 0.19 -6.11 -9.32
N ARG A 18 -0.14 -7.37 -8.99
CA ARG A 18 -0.26 -7.86 -7.60
C ARG A 18 1.06 -7.75 -6.82
N TYR A 19 2.19 -8.01 -7.46
CA TYR A 19 3.50 -7.86 -6.81
C TYR A 19 3.78 -6.43 -6.37
N ARG A 20 3.41 -5.44 -7.21
CA ARG A 20 3.57 -4.04 -6.87
C ARG A 20 2.65 -3.63 -5.73
N LEU A 21 1.40 -4.12 -5.71
CA LEU A 21 0.49 -3.93 -4.58
C LEU A 21 1.14 -4.40 -3.27
N VAL A 22 1.71 -5.61 -3.26
CA VAL A 22 2.35 -6.18 -2.05
C VAL A 22 3.55 -5.35 -1.62
N MET A 23 4.39 -4.88 -2.55
CA MET A 23 5.55 -4.04 -2.23
C MET A 23 5.14 -2.71 -1.61
N ILE A 24 4.16 -2.02 -2.21
CA ILE A 24 3.63 -0.76 -1.70
C ILE A 24 3.00 -0.98 -0.32
N ALA A 25 2.14 -1.98 -0.17
CA ALA A 25 1.49 -2.30 1.10
C ALA A 25 2.52 -2.65 2.19
N SER A 26 3.62 -3.31 1.85
CA SER A 26 4.68 -3.67 2.81
C SER A 26 5.45 -2.45 3.31
N GLN A 27 5.82 -1.54 2.40
CA GLN A 27 6.45 -0.27 2.77
C GLN A 27 5.49 0.58 3.62
N ARG A 28 4.24 0.67 3.19
CA ARG A 28 3.20 1.42 3.89
C ARG A 28 2.91 0.87 5.28
N ALA A 29 2.84 -0.46 5.42
CA ALA A 29 2.66 -1.09 6.73
C ALA A 29 3.78 -0.72 7.70
N LYS A 30 5.03 -0.60 7.21
CA LYS A 30 6.17 -0.15 8.03
C LYS A 30 5.98 1.29 8.51
N GLU A 31 5.52 2.20 7.66
CA GLU A 31 5.20 3.58 8.08
C GLU A 31 4.11 3.62 9.14
N LEU A 32 3.01 2.87 8.94
CA LEU A 32 1.92 2.76 9.91
C LEU A 32 2.41 2.17 11.24
N SER A 33 3.33 1.21 11.21
CA SER A 33 3.97 0.65 12.40
C SER A 33 4.81 1.65 13.18
N VAL A 34 5.41 2.64 12.51
CA VAL A 34 6.17 3.73 13.16
C VAL A 34 5.24 4.80 13.76
N GLY A 35 3.93 4.70 13.54
CA GLY A 35 2.92 5.61 14.10
C GLY A 35 2.39 6.65 13.12
N VAL A 36 2.70 6.52 11.83
CA VAL A 36 2.08 7.34 10.78
C VAL A 36 0.58 7.04 10.74
N LYS A 37 -0.23 8.10 10.60
CA LYS A 37 -1.68 7.95 10.54
C LYS A 37 -2.12 7.37 9.18
N PRO A 38 -3.17 6.53 9.17
CA PRO A 38 -3.76 6.07 7.92
C PRO A 38 -4.43 7.23 7.18
N LYS A 39 -4.29 7.25 5.85
CA LYS A 39 -4.94 8.19 4.91
C LYS A 39 -6.39 7.80 4.61
N ILE A 40 -6.82 6.61 5.00
CA ILE A 40 -8.20 6.14 4.89
C ILE A 40 -8.84 5.96 6.26
N GLN A 41 -10.15 6.20 6.33
CA GLN A 41 -10.97 5.66 7.40
C GLN A 41 -11.18 4.18 7.13
N THR A 42 -10.69 3.34 8.03
CA THR A 42 -10.80 1.88 7.95
C THR A 42 -11.26 1.33 9.30
N LYS A 43 -12.01 0.24 9.25
CA LYS A 43 -12.41 -0.55 10.42
C LYS A 43 -11.33 -1.55 10.83
N SER A 44 -10.32 -1.74 9.97
CA SER A 44 -9.20 -2.66 10.18
C SER A 44 -8.28 -2.15 11.29
N LYS A 45 -7.95 -3.02 12.26
CA LYS A 45 -7.01 -2.71 13.34
C LYS A 45 -5.56 -3.08 13.03
N LYS A 46 -5.34 -3.97 12.06
CA LYS A 46 -4.02 -4.46 11.69
C LYS A 46 -3.40 -3.53 10.65
N VAL A 47 -2.19 -3.03 10.93
CA VAL A 47 -1.43 -2.16 10.00
C VAL A 47 -1.33 -2.73 8.59
N THR A 48 -1.16 -4.05 8.46
CA THR A 48 -1.07 -4.73 7.16
C THR A 48 -2.38 -4.68 6.39
N ALA A 49 -3.52 -4.84 7.06
CA ALA A 49 -4.83 -4.78 6.42
C ALA A 49 -5.12 -3.35 5.94
N ILE A 50 -4.82 -2.36 6.79
CA ILE A 50 -4.96 -0.95 6.44
C ILE A 50 -4.08 -0.59 5.23
N ALA A 51 -2.82 -1.03 5.22
CA ALA A 51 -1.90 -0.76 4.12
C ALA A 51 -2.35 -1.39 2.79
N ILE A 52 -2.92 -2.61 2.83
CA ILE A 52 -3.48 -3.26 1.64
C ILE A 52 -4.70 -2.48 1.13
N GLU A 53 -5.61 -2.06 2.03
CA GLU A 53 -6.77 -1.24 1.65
C GLU A 53 -6.35 0.10 1.06
N GLU A 54 -5.38 0.80 1.66
CA GLU A 54 -4.85 2.07 1.16
C GLU A 54 -4.22 1.92 -0.23
N ALA A 55 -3.45 0.84 -0.43
CA ALA A 55 -2.81 0.55 -1.70
C ALA A 55 -3.84 0.15 -2.76
N ALA A 56 -4.82 -0.70 -2.42
CA ALA A 56 -5.87 -1.15 -3.35
C ALA A 56 -6.78 0.01 -3.82
N LEU A 57 -7.09 0.96 -2.93
CA LEU A 57 -7.83 2.17 -3.28
C LEU A 57 -7.00 3.18 -4.11
N GLY A 58 -5.69 2.96 -4.20
CA GLY A 58 -4.75 3.84 -4.87
C GLY A 58 -4.77 5.25 -4.28
N LYS A 59 -4.84 5.35 -2.94
CA LYS A 59 -4.68 6.62 -2.20
C LYS A 59 -3.24 6.88 -1.77
N LEU A 60 -2.33 5.96 -2.11
CA LEU A 60 -0.91 6.08 -1.87
C LEU A 60 -0.27 6.64 -3.14
N GLU A 61 0.46 7.73 -2.97
CA GLU A 61 1.34 8.26 -4.00
C GLU A 61 2.64 7.48 -3.92
N PHE A 62 3.07 6.92 -5.05
CA PHE A 62 4.32 6.20 -5.16
C PHE A 62 5.03 6.61 -6.44
N LEU A 63 6.34 6.78 -6.36
CA LEU A 63 7.18 7.11 -7.50
C LEU A 63 7.65 5.82 -8.19
N VAL A 64 7.84 5.89 -9.50
CA VAL A 64 8.33 4.76 -10.31
C VAL A 64 9.51 5.19 -11.18
N GLY A 65 10.34 4.24 -11.59
CA GLY A 65 11.45 4.50 -12.53
C GLY A 65 12.51 5.46 -11.98
N GLU A 66 12.96 6.39 -12.82
CA GLU A 66 14.06 7.32 -12.52
C GLU A 66 13.72 8.27 -11.35
N GLU A 67 12.45 8.63 -11.18
CA GLU A 67 11.98 9.47 -10.07
C GLU A 67 12.14 8.77 -8.71
N ALA A 68 11.90 7.46 -8.67
CA ALA A 68 12.09 6.67 -7.45
C ALA A 68 13.57 6.50 -7.07
N ILE A 69 14.47 6.49 -8.07
CA ILE A 69 15.92 6.38 -7.86
C ILE A 69 16.42 7.71 -7.26
N LYS A 70 16.06 8.84 -7.87
CA LYS A 70 16.41 10.17 -7.37
C LYS A 70 15.92 10.42 -5.94
N ALA A 71 14.65 10.11 -5.65
CA ALA A 71 14.10 10.27 -4.31
C ALA A 71 14.81 9.40 -3.25
N LYS A 72 15.34 8.22 -3.64
CA LYS A 72 16.17 7.39 -2.75
C LYS A 72 17.56 7.96 -2.51
N GLU A 73 18.14 8.62 -3.51
CA GLU A 73 19.46 9.26 -3.40
C GLU A 73 19.38 10.54 -2.56
N GLU A 74 18.32 11.33 -2.70
CA GLU A 74 18.10 12.56 -1.93
C GLU A 74 17.75 12.31 -0.46
N ALA A 75 17.19 11.14 -0.14
CA ALA A 75 16.84 10.75 1.23
C ALA A 75 18.00 10.07 2.00
N LYS A 76 19.16 9.88 1.37
CA LYS A 76 20.33 9.22 1.95
C LYS A 76 21.34 10.23 2.48
#